data_AF-A0A3M2YCQ9-F1
#
_entry.id   AF-A0A3M2YCQ9-F1
#
_cell.length_a   1.000
_cell.length_b   1.000
_cell.length_c   1.000
_cell.angle_alpha   90.00
_cell.angle_beta   90.00
_cell.angle_gamma   90.00
#
_symmetry.space_group_name_H-M   'P 1'
#
loop_
_entity.id
_entity.type
_entity.pdbx_description
1 polymer ?
#
loop_
_entity_poly.entity_id
_entity_poly.type
_entity_poly.pdbx_seq_one_letter_code
_entity_poly.pdbx_strand_id
1 'polypeptide(L)'
;PLVPVVLLDTPGGSFWQGALDFIKNQLQDNHYILPADMKLMRLVYSPDEAVEEINQFYRNFHSSRWLKNKFVIRMHHALSEQALEHMQAAFVDLCINENFHQHGYQGEEHDEAQFSHLTRLAFTFTGRNQGRLRELVDYINVQEHWADASAVRDAAQEQAPQQTL
;
A
#
# COMPACT_ATOMS: atom_id res chain seq x y z
N PRO A 1 -5.09 -8.73 -6.78
CA PRO A 1 -5.07 -7.56 -5.87
C PRO A 1 -4.39 -7.99 -4.57
N LEU A 2 -3.66 -7.11 -3.90
CA LEU A 2 -3.14 -7.39 -2.57
C LEU A 2 -4.29 -7.37 -1.57
N VAL A 3 -4.36 -8.37 -0.68
CA VAL A 3 -5.37 -8.49 0.38
C VAL A 3 -4.67 -8.92 1.68
N PRO A 4 -5.18 -8.55 2.87
CA PRO A 4 -4.60 -9.01 4.13
C PRO A 4 -4.92 -10.50 4.33
N VAL A 5 -3.89 -11.32 4.56
CA VAL A 5 -4.05 -12.73 4.93
C VAL A 5 -3.80 -12.88 6.42
N VAL A 6 -4.87 -13.08 7.18
CA VAL A 6 -4.82 -13.25 8.64
C VAL A 6 -4.95 -14.73 8.98
N LEU A 7 -3.94 -15.26 9.66
CA LEU A 7 -3.89 -16.62 10.18
C LEU A 7 -4.28 -16.54 11.66
N LEU A 8 -5.56 -16.77 11.97
CA LEU A 8 -6.06 -16.76 13.35
C LEU A 8 -5.88 -18.14 13.98
N ASP A 9 -5.15 -18.18 15.09
CA ASP A 9 -5.04 -19.36 15.97
C ASP A 9 -5.67 -19.06 17.35
N THR A 10 -5.88 -20.11 18.13
CA THR A 10 -6.22 -19.98 19.55
C THR A 10 -4.96 -19.65 20.37
N PRO A 11 -5.06 -18.91 21.49
CA PRO A 11 -3.91 -18.68 22.36
C PRO A 11 -3.24 -19.98 22.80
N GLY A 12 -1.93 -20.12 22.53
CA GLY A 12 -1.17 -21.35 22.78
C GLY A 12 -1.28 -22.42 21.68
N GLY A 13 -2.10 -22.19 20.66
CA GLY A 13 -2.12 -22.98 19.44
C GLY A 13 -0.82 -22.85 18.64
N SER A 14 -0.44 -23.91 17.94
CA SER A 14 0.83 -24.01 17.22
C SER A 14 0.67 -24.36 15.74
N PHE A 15 -0.56 -24.47 15.24
CA PHE A 15 -0.80 -24.94 13.88
C PHE A 15 -0.25 -23.94 12.86
N TRP A 16 -0.68 -22.68 12.95
CA TRP A 16 -0.24 -21.65 12.00
C TRP A 16 1.22 -21.27 12.20
N GLN A 17 1.71 -21.27 13.45
CA GLN A 17 3.13 -21.07 13.71
C GLN A 17 3.97 -22.17 13.05
N GLY A 18 3.59 -23.45 13.19
CA GLY A 18 4.28 -24.56 12.54
C GLY A 18 4.23 -24.48 11.01
N ALA A 19 3.12 -24.03 10.44
CA ALA A 19 3.01 -23.78 9.00
C ALA A 19 3.93 -22.64 8.54
N LEU A 20 3.99 -21.52 9.27
CA LEU A 20 4.89 -20.41 8.99
C LEU A 20 6.36 -20.81 9.14
N ASP A 21 6.69 -21.59 10.17
CA ASP A 21 8.04 -22.13 10.38
C ASP A 21 8.44 -23.05 9.22
N PHE A 22 7.52 -23.88 8.74
CA PHE A 22 7.76 -24.71 7.54
C PHE A 22 8.01 -23.84 6.30
N ILE A 23 7.15 -22.85 6.03
CA ILE A 23 7.32 -21.93 4.88
C ILE A 23 8.67 -21.22 4.98
N LYS A 24 9.04 -20.73 6.16
CA LYS A 24 10.33 -20.09 6.39
C LYS A 24 11.48 -21.07 6.12
N ASN A 25 11.52 -22.21 6.82
CA ASN A 25 12.64 -23.14 6.76
C ASN A 25 12.79 -23.82 5.39
N GLN A 26 11.68 -24.09 4.70
CA GLN A 26 11.70 -24.82 3.43
C GLN A 26 11.70 -23.89 2.21
N LEU A 27 11.00 -22.76 2.26
CA LEU A 27 10.87 -21.86 1.12
C LEU A 27 11.81 -20.66 1.25
N GLN A 28 11.78 -19.95 2.38
CA GLN A 28 12.59 -18.73 2.54
C GLN A 28 14.09 -19.04 2.67
N ASP A 29 14.46 -19.94 3.58
CA ASP A 29 15.87 -20.23 3.89
C ASP A 29 16.58 -20.96 2.74
N ASN A 30 15.82 -21.61 1.85
CA ASN A 30 16.33 -22.18 0.59
C ASN A 30 16.12 -21.26 -0.62
N HIS A 31 15.75 -19.98 -0.41
CA HIS A 31 15.65 -18.93 -1.42
C HIS A 31 14.59 -19.15 -2.53
N TYR A 32 13.54 -19.94 -2.26
CA TYR A 32 12.39 -20.04 -3.15
C TYR A 32 11.45 -18.84 -3.06
N ILE A 33 11.44 -18.14 -1.92
CA ILE A 33 10.71 -16.88 -1.70
C ILE A 33 11.64 -15.84 -1.08
N LEU A 34 11.27 -14.56 -1.15
CA LEU A 34 11.99 -13.50 -0.48
C LEU A 34 11.59 -13.42 1.00
N PRO A 35 12.48 -12.94 1.90
CA PRO A 35 12.10 -12.69 3.29
C PRO A 35 10.90 -11.77 3.45
N ALA A 36 10.74 -10.80 2.55
CA ALA A 36 9.59 -9.90 2.53
C ALA A 36 8.26 -10.63 2.27
N ASP A 37 8.26 -11.77 1.57
CA ASP A 37 7.03 -12.50 1.25
C ASP A 37 6.35 -13.09 2.51
N MET A 38 7.11 -13.28 3.60
CA MET A 38 6.53 -13.65 4.89
C MET A 38 5.58 -12.58 5.45
N LYS A 39 5.75 -11.31 5.06
CA LYS A 39 4.88 -10.19 5.48
C LYS A 39 3.51 -10.20 4.80
N LEU A 40 3.32 -11.05 3.78
CA LEU A 40 2.01 -11.24 3.15
C LEU A 40 0.99 -11.86 4.12
N MET A 41 1.45 -12.51 5.19
CA MET A 41 0.61 -13.19 6.17
C MET A 41 0.86 -12.65 7.57
N ARG A 42 -0.21 -12.54 8.37
CA ARG A 42 -0.14 -12.15 9.78
C ARG A 42 -0.73 -13.25 10.65
N LEU A 43 0.08 -13.82 11.56
CA LEU A 43 -0.40 -14.70 12.62
C LEU A 43 -0.92 -13.86 13.79
N VAL A 44 -2.13 -14.17 14.23
CA VAL A 44 -2.81 -13.53 15.37
C VAL A 44 -3.46 -14.59 16.25
N TYR A 45 -3.72 -14.25 17.51
CA TYR A 45 -4.26 -15.20 18.51
C TYR A 45 -5.61 -14.79 19.08
N SER A 46 -6.19 -13.70 18.57
CA SER A 46 -7.52 -13.25 18.98
C SER A 46 -8.29 -12.61 17.81
N PRO A 47 -9.63 -12.62 17.87
CA PRO A 47 -10.45 -11.87 16.92
C PRO A 47 -10.13 -10.37 16.89
N ASP A 48 -9.80 -9.77 18.04
CA ASP A 48 -9.48 -8.34 18.13
C ASP A 48 -8.20 -8.00 17.36
N GLU A 49 -7.15 -8.82 17.49
CA GLU A 49 -5.92 -8.67 16.69
C GLU A 49 -6.18 -8.85 15.19
N ALA A 50 -7.06 -9.77 14.81
CA ALA A 50 -7.46 -9.96 13.42
C ALA A 50 -8.15 -8.72 12.86
N VAL A 51 -9.08 -8.13 13.64
CA VAL A 51 -9.77 -6.90 13.28
C VAL A 51 -8.79 -5.73 13.17
N GLU A 52 -7.84 -5.61 14.10
CA GLU A 52 -6.82 -4.57 14.06
C GLU A 52 -5.95 -4.67 12.80
N GLU A 53 -5.49 -5.87 12.44
CA GLU A 53 -4.70 -6.09 11.22
C GLU A 53 -5.48 -5.70 9.96
N ILE A 54 -6.77 -6.06 9.88
CA ILE A 54 -7.63 -5.73 8.73
C ILE A 54 -7.88 -4.21 8.68
N ASN A 55 -8.19 -3.59 9.81
CA ASN A 55 -8.42 -2.15 9.90
C ASN A 55 -7.16 -1.37 9.53
N GLN A 56 -6.00 -1.79 10.02
CA GLN A 56 -4.72 -1.17 9.69
C GLN A 56 -4.40 -1.33 8.20
N PHE A 57 -4.69 -2.48 7.59
CA PHE A 57 -4.50 -2.69 6.16
C PHE A 57 -5.37 -1.76 5.31
N TYR A 58 -6.62 -1.49 5.70
CA TYR A 58 -7.56 -0.64 4.96
C TYR A 58 -7.63 0.81 5.45
N ARG A 59 -6.74 1.20 6.37
CA ARG A 59 -6.80 2.52 7.03
C ARG A 59 -6.65 3.68 6.06
N ASN A 60 -5.70 3.55 5.13
CA ASN A 60 -5.49 4.47 4.03
C ASN A 60 -5.67 3.78 2.67
N PHE A 61 -5.20 2.53 2.52
CA PHE A 61 -5.39 1.75 1.29
C PHE A 61 -6.87 1.43 1.06
N HIS A 62 -7.38 1.80 -0.12
CA HIS A 62 -8.72 1.43 -0.56
C HIS A 62 -8.70 0.25 -1.53
N SER A 63 -7.88 0.35 -2.58
CA SER A 63 -7.84 -0.67 -3.64
C SER A 63 -6.64 -0.46 -4.53
N SER A 64 -6.24 -1.48 -5.29
CA SER A 64 -5.20 -1.37 -6.31
C SER A 64 -5.66 -1.91 -7.66
N ARG A 65 -5.14 -1.39 -8.77
CA ARG A 65 -5.39 -1.91 -10.11
C ARG A 65 -4.21 -1.72 -11.05
N TRP A 66 -4.20 -2.50 -12.12
CA TRP A 66 -3.34 -2.29 -13.26
C TRP A 66 -4.05 -1.38 -14.28
N LEU A 67 -3.34 -0.35 -14.75
CA LEU A 67 -3.73 0.52 -15.85
C LEU A 67 -2.62 0.51 -16.91
N LYS A 68 -2.79 -0.31 -17.95
CA LYS A 68 -1.74 -0.59 -18.95
C LYS A 68 -0.45 -1.07 -18.24
N ASN A 69 0.61 -0.26 -18.26
CA ASN A 69 1.89 -0.55 -17.61
C ASN A 69 2.02 0.07 -16.20
N LYS A 70 1.04 0.85 -15.74
CA LYS A 70 1.07 1.47 -14.41
C LYS A 70 0.28 0.65 -13.41
N PHE A 71 0.79 0.60 -12.19
CA PHE A 71 0.07 0.12 -11.03
C PHE A 71 -0.42 1.33 -10.23
N VAL A 72 -1.71 1.34 -9.93
CA VAL A 72 -2.35 2.45 -9.22
C VAL A 72 -2.95 1.93 -7.93
N ILE A 73 -2.57 2.55 -6.82
CA ILE A 73 -3.17 2.37 -5.50
C ILE A 73 -4.07 3.57 -5.23
N ARG A 74 -5.34 3.31 -4.92
CA ARG A 74 -6.27 4.33 -4.40
C ARG A 74 -6.18 4.39 -2.89
N MET A 75 -6.13 5.61 -2.36
CA MET A 75 -5.91 5.92 -0.95
C MET A 75 -6.93 6.93 -0.43
N HIS A 76 -7.30 6.83 0.85
CA HIS A 76 -8.22 7.75 1.53
C HIS A 76 -7.57 9.11 1.85
N HIS A 77 -6.27 9.11 2.08
CA HIS A 77 -5.46 10.25 2.46
C HIS A 77 -4.23 10.35 1.55
N ALA A 78 -3.95 11.56 1.10
CA ALA A 78 -2.69 11.87 0.43
C ALA A 78 -1.52 11.70 1.40
N LEU A 79 -0.35 11.39 0.85
CA LEU A 79 0.89 11.31 1.62
C LEU A 79 1.53 12.71 1.71
N SER A 80 2.24 12.97 2.79
CA SER A 80 3.05 14.19 2.92
C SER A 80 4.21 14.17 1.91
N GLU A 81 4.76 15.34 1.60
CA GLU A 81 5.92 15.45 0.70
C GLU A 81 7.11 14.66 1.22
N GLN A 82 7.40 14.77 2.52
CA GLN A 82 8.45 14.01 3.19
C GLN A 82 8.23 12.49 3.06
N ALA A 83 6.98 12.03 3.23
CA ALA A 83 6.65 10.62 3.11
C ALA A 83 6.83 10.11 1.67
N LEU A 84 6.48 10.92 0.67
CA LEU A 84 6.73 10.60 -0.72
C LEU A 84 8.23 10.55 -1.04
N GLU A 85 9.01 11.54 -0.62
CA GLU A 85 10.46 11.57 -0.84
C GLU A 85 11.15 10.33 -0.25
N HIS A 86 10.79 9.97 0.98
CA HIS A 86 11.28 8.73 1.58
C HIS A 86 10.87 7.50 0.76
N MET A 87 9.61 7.44 0.33
CA MET A 87 9.11 6.33 -0.48
C MET A 87 9.88 6.15 -1.79
N GLN A 88 10.26 7.25 -2.46
CA GLN A 88 11.06 7.20 -3.69
C GLN A 88 12.36 6.43 -3.50
N ALA A 89 13.05 6.67 -2.39
CA ALA A 89 14.30 5.99 -2.08
C ALA A 89 14.07 4.58 -1.53
N ALA A 90 13.12 4.43 -0.60
CA ALA A 90 12.91 3.21 0.14
C ALA A 90 12.26 2.09 -0.66
N PHE A 91 11.53 2.40 -1.75
CA PHE A 91 10.79 1.42 -2.57
C PHE A 91 11.13 1.49 -4.06
N VAL A 92 12.29 2.03 -4.41
CA VAL A 92 12.76 2.12 -5.81
C VAL A 92 12.83 0.74 -6.50
N ASP A 93 13.07 -0.33 -5.74
CA ASP A 93 13.11 -1.71 -6.22
C ASP A 93 11.77 -2.22 -6.78
N LEU A 94 10.66 -1.57 -6.44
CA LEU A 94 9.34 -1.88 -6.98
C LEU A 94 9.12 -1.26 -8.38
N CYS A 95 9.93 -0.29 -8.78
CA CYS A 95 9.73 0.51 -9.99
C CYS A 95 10.65 0.08 -11.14
N ILE A 96 10.14 0.04 -12.37
CA ILE A 96 10.95 -0.28 -13.57
C ILE A 96 11.74 0.95 -14.05
N ASN A 97 11.10 2.12 -14.09
CA ASN A 97 11.64 3.32 -14.76
C ASN A 97 10.94 4.63 -14.39
N GLU A 98 9.69 4.59 -13.91
CA GLU A 98 9.00 5.75 -13.33
C GLU A 98 8.98 5.68 -11.80
N ASN A 99 9.16 6.84 -11.17
CA ASN A 99 9.05 7.03 -9.73
C ASN A 99 7.58 7.04 -9.27
N PHE A 100 7.35 7.05 -7.96
CA PHE A 100 6.02 7.18 -7.40
C PHE A 100 5.44 8.57 -7.68
N HIS A 101 4.20 8.64 -8.11
CA HIS A 101 3.48 9.89 -8.33
C HIS A 101 2.12 9.83 -7.64
N GLN A 102 1.81 10.80 -6.78
CA GLN A 102 0.47 10.94 -6.23
C GLN A 102 -0.33 12.02 -6.95
N HIS A 103 -1.62 11.79 -7.21
CA HIS A 103 -2.51 12.76 -7.84
C HIS A 103 -3.99 12.52 -7.48
N GLY A 104 -4.83 13.52 -7.73
CA GLY A 104 -6.28 13.40 -7.66
C GLY A 104 -6.87 12.70 -8.90
N TYR A 105 -8.21 12.59 -8.97
CA TYR A 105 -8.87 12.05 -10.15
C TYR A 105 -8.72 12.97 -11.35
N GLN A 106 -8.27 12.43 -12.49
CA GLN A 106 -8.03 13.19 -13.72
C GLN A 106 -8.99 12.82 -14.87
N GLY A 107 -10.14 12.18 -14.58
CA GLY A 107 -11.08 11.77 -15.62
C GLY A 107 -10.67 10.48 -16.37
N GLU A 108 -9.90 9.61 -15.72
CA GLU A 108 -9.47 8.33 -16.30
C GLU A 108 -10.68 7.50 -16.77
N GLU A 109 -10.71 7.15 -18.06
CA GLU A 109 -11.84 6.49 -18.76
C GLU A 109 -12.33 5.16 -18.16
N HIS A 110 -11.56 4.60 -17.23
CA HIS A 110 -11.86 3.32 -16.58
C HIS A 110 -12.04 3.42 -15.07
N ASP A 111 -12.02 4.62 -14.49
CA ASP A 111 -12.29 4.78 -13.06
C ASP A 111 -13.77 5.09 -12.80
N GLU A 112 -14.27 4.55 -11.70
CA GLU A 112 -15.65 4.81 -11.28
C GLU A 112 -15.72 6.22 -10.67
N ALA A 113 -16.62 7.07 -11.19
CA ALA A 113 -16.81 8.44 -10.72
C ALA A 113 -17.05 8.53 -9.19
N GLN A 114 -17.59 7.47 -8.57
CA GLN A 114 -17.81 7.39 -7.12
C GLN A 114 -16.52 7.45 -6.29
N PHE A 115 -15.37 7.07 -6.86
CA PHE A 115 -14.06 7.10 -6.21
C PHE A 115 -13.19 8.28 -6.65
N SER A 116 -13.78 9.30 -7.27
CA SER A 116 -13.07 10.50 -7.72
C SER A 116 -12.43 11.30 -6.57
N HIS A 117 -13.00 11.22 -5.38
CA HIS A 117 -12.52 11.90 -4.17
C HIS A 117 -11.26 11.27 -3.53
N LEU A 118 -10.90 10.04 -3.92
CA LEU A 118 -9.73 9.34 -3.36
C LEU A 118 -8.44 9.79 -4.04
N THR A 119 -7.33 9.79 -3.29
CA THR A 119 -5.98 10.03 -3.83
C THR A 119 -5.48 8.79 -4.58
N ARG A 120 -4.69 8.97 -5.64
CA ARG A 120 -4.07 7.90 -6.42
C ARG A 120 -2.57 7.97 -6.27
N LEU A 121 -1.93 6.85 -5.96
CA LEU A 121 -0.49 6.65 -6.03
C LEU A 121 -0.21 5.74 -7.24
N ALA A 122 0.46 6.28 -8.25
CA ALA A 122 0.76 5.61 -9.51
C ALA A 122 2.27 5.42 -9.69
N PHE A 123 2.68 4.25 -10.16
CA PHE A 123 4.07 3.92 -10.48
C PHE A 123 4.13 2.78 -11.49
N THR A 124 5.26 2.63 -12.18
CA THR A 124 5.46 1.50 -13.11
C THR A 124 6.00 0.30 -12.32
N PHE A 125 5.09 -0.55 -11.85
CA PHE A 125 5.41 -1.70 -11.02
C PHE A 125 6.07 -2.83 -11.82
N THR A 126 7.13 -3.43 -11.27
CA THR A 126 7.82 -4.59 -11.87
C THR A 126 6.94 -5.85 -11.98
N GLY A 127 5.83 -5.90 -11.22
CA GLY A 127 4.99 -7.09 -11.10
C GLY A 127 5.60 -8.18 -10.21
N ARG A 128 6.75 -7.91 -9.58
CA ARG A 128 7.50 -8.81 -8.70
C ARG A 128 7.56 -8.25 -7.28
N ASN A 129 8.14 -9.00 -6.35
CA ASN A 129 8.36 -8.59 -4.95
C ASN A 129 7.06 -8.22 -4.22
N GLN A 130 6.09 -9.15 -4.19
CA GLN A 130 4.79 -8.89 -3.57
C GLN A 130 4.91 -8.60 -2.06
N GLY A 131 5.85 -9.24 -1.36
CA GLY A 131 6.17 -8.87 0.02
C GLY A 131 6.62 -7.41 0.19
N ARG A 132 7.37 -6.87 -0.78
CA ARG A 132 7.78 -5.45 -0.78
C ARG A 132 6.62 -4.51 -1.12
N LEU A 133 5.73 -4.93 -2.02
CA LEU A 133 4.47 -4.21 -2.24
C LEU A 133 3.63 -4.16 -0.97
N ARG A 134 3.60 -5.24 -0.18
CA ARG A 134 2.95 -5.26 1.13
C ARG A 134 3.58 -4.27 2.11
N GLU A 135 4.91 -4.19 2.17
CA GLU A 135 5.60 -3.19 2.99
C GLU A 135 5.28 -1.75 2.57
N LEU A 136 5.13 -1.49 1.27
CA LEU A 136 4.67 -0.19 0.78
C LEU A 136 3.23 0.10 1.23
N VAL A 137 2.34 -0.90 1.19
CA VAL A 137 0.97 -0.75 1.70
C VAL A 137 0.96 -0.50 3.21
N ASP A 138 1.79 -1.20 3.98
CA ASP A 138 1.93 -0.92 5.42
C ASP A 138 2.42 0.52 5.66
N TYR A 139 3.40 0.98 4.87
CA TYR A 139 3.94 2.34 4.96
C TYR A 139 2.90 3.42 4.69
N ILE A 140 2.08 3.30 3.65
CA ILE A 140 1.04 4.31 3.34
C ILE A 140 -0.10 4.33 4.37
N ASN A 141 -0.27 3.26 5.14
CA ASN A 141 -1.28 3.13 6.18
C ASN A 141 -0.85 3.71 7.54
N VAL A 142 0.40 4.17 7.68
CA VAL A 142 0.90 4.87 8.87
C VAL A 142 0.44 6.33 8.83
N GLN A 143 -0.29 6.77 9.86
CA GLN A 143 -0.98 8.07 9.88
C GLN A 143 -0.01 9.26 9.82
N GLU A 144 1.17 9.10 10.40
CA GLU A 144 2.25 10.09 10.43
C GLU A 144 2.78 10.42 9.02
N HIS A 145 2.52 9.56 8.04
CA HIS A 145 2.91 9.78 6.65
C HIS A 145 1.86 10.53 5.84
N TRP A 146 0.69 10.82 6.40
CA TRP A 146 -0.38 11.48 5.66
C TRP A 146 -0.15 12.99 5.63
N ALA A 147 -0.60 13.62 4.55
CA ALA A 147 -0.61 15.08 4.47
C ALA A 147 -1.63 15.65 5.47
N ASP A 148 -1.22 16.69 6.20
CA ASP A 148 -2.17 17.46 7.01
C ASP A 148 -3.28 18.02 6.13
N ALA A 149 -4.52 17.95 6.62
CA ALA A 149 -5.70 18.42 5.89
C ALA A 149 -5.63 19.92 5.50
N SER A 150 -4.75 20.70 6.13
CA SER A 150 -4.44 22.09 5.76
C SER A 150 -3.56 22.19 4.51
N ALA A 151 -2.51 21.37 4.39
CA ALA A 151 -1.54 21.48 3.29
C ALA A 151 -2.13 21.09 1.91
N VAL A 152 -3.09 20.16 1.89
CA VAL A 152 -3.78 19.72 0.66
C VAL A 152 -4.67 20.82 0.07
N ARG A 153 -5.21 21.73 0.91
CA ARG A 153 -6.03 22.85 0.44
C ARG A 153 -5.19 23.93 -0.26
N ASP A 154 -3.99 24.18 0.24
CA ASP A 154 -3.10 25.21 -0.31
C ASP A 154 -2.52 24.77 -1.67
N ALA A 155 -2.10 23.51 -1.80
CA ALA A 155 -1.61 22.97 -3.08
C ALA A 155 -2.70 22.91 -4.19
N ALA A 156 -3.96 22.69 -3.81
CA ALA A 156 -5.09 22.72 -4.74
C ALA A 156 -5.47 24.16 -5.16
N GLN A 157 -5.19 25.17 -4.32
CA GLN A 157 -5.41 26.58 -4.64
C GLN A 157 -4.31 27.18 -5.53
N GLU A 158 -3.06 26.73 -5.41
CA GLU A 158 -1.95 27.18 -6.25
C GLU A 158 -1.98 26.62 -7.69
N GLN A 159 -2.69 25.50 -7.92
CA GLN A 159 -2.83 24.88 -9.24
C GLN A 159 -4.04 25.39 -10.05
N ALA A 160 -4.86 26.30 -9.50
CA ALA A 160 -5.95 26.91 -10.25
C ALA A 160 -5.40 27.97 -11.23
N PRO A 161 -5.64 27.86 -12.55
CA PRO A 161 -5.19 28.87 -13.49
C PRO A 161 -5.85 30.21 -13.15
N GLN A 162 -5.03 31.24 -12.92
CA GLN A 162 -5.50 32.62 -12.84
C GLN A 162 -6.21 32.95 -14.16
N GLN A 163 -7.54 32.97 -14.12
CA GLN A 163 -8.35 33.49 -15.21
C GLN A 163 -8.13 35.00 -15.26
N THR A 164 -7.25 35.43 -16.15
CA THR A 164 -7.04 36.84 -16.47
C THR A 164 -8.29 37.38 -17.18
N LEU A 165 -8.88 38.42 -16.59
CA LEU A 165 -9.93 39.28 -17.17
C LEU A 165 -9.41 40.08 -18.37
#